data_AF-A0A7C6ADL8-F1
#
_entry.id   AF-A0A7C6ADL8-F1
#
_cell.length_a   1.000
_cell.length_b   1.000
_cell.length_c   1.000
_cell.angle_alpha   90.00
_cell.angle_beta   90.00
_cell.angle_gamma   90.00
#
_symmetry.space_group_name_H-M   'P 1'
#
loop_
_entity.id
_entity.type
_entity.pdbx_description
1 polymer ?
#
loop_
_entity_poly.entity_id
_entity_poly.type
_entity_poly.pdbx_seq_one_letter_code
_entity_poly.pdbx_strand_id
1 'polypeptide(L)'
;MDINEIKISDQLVRLVQIIFGFVLAQGLGRYEDVILNPISSNENFLKFLALVTIYITTILSWVDWHVTMKLRPYCFHSWKEQLRLLSDVIVVCLYAIIILSIKYFSPNQRYYNPRFFFIFAGIFIFYLISGKLRQTTYGAVASRIALILKYLIIYSISSIIYYLTYTQLISLINLTLTPNMPFVFNILFVLYFLFIMLVYRYERRKKINMKRKGLKIGIDVDGVLANQIDGLIPRIQKRLGISINYDDVIEWNLKIGDSSIDKEIELAMESKDYVLSMPSHAGASKVMNNLYERHQIIILTSRPKEIEEWTKEWLIKEKIPFDDIKISKSGKKSLCETDILIDDYLGNIKDFLRETNGFVILVEQPWNKKREEFISYIKEGRLYLVDSLHKLPEVVKSIEDKINIEANHKSIS
;
A
#
# COMPACT_ATOMS: atom_id res chain seq x y z
N MET A 1 -14.83 1.45 -7.99
CA MET A 1 -14.13 2.12 -9.11
C MET A 1 -14.75 1.56 -10.36
N ASP A 2 -15.35 2.38 -11.21
CA ASP A 2 -16.02 1.88 -12.42
C ASP A 2 -14.98 1.24 -13.37
N ILE A 3 -15.36 0.27 -14.20
CA ILE A 3 -14.49 -0.36 -15.22
C ILE A 3 -13.87 0.73 -16.12
N ASN A 4 -14.64 1.79 -16.39
CA ASN A 4 -14.16 2.95 -17.14
C ASN A 4 -13.04 3.70 -16.40
N GLU A 5 -13.11 3.81 -15.07
CA GLU A 5 -12.05 4.45 -14.28
C GLU A 5 -10.77 3.63 -14.21
N ILE A 6 -10.86 2.29 -14.14
CA ILE A 6 -9.68 1.42 -14.20
C ILE A 6 -8.96 1.66 -15.52
N LYS A 7 -9.71 1.67 -16.63
CA LYS A 7 -9.16 1.97 -17.95
C LYS A 7 -8.53 3.35 -18.03
N ILE A 8 -9.18 4.38 -17.47
CA ILE A 8 -8.65 5.75 -17.44
C ILE A 8 -7.36 5.82 -16.59
N SER A 9 -7.37 5.21 -15.40
CA SER A 9 -6.20 5.12 -14.53
C SER A 9 -5.04 4.44 -15.28
N ASP A 10 -5.29 3.31 -15.95
CA ASP A 10 -4.27 2.59 -16.72
C ASP A 10 -3.73 3.42 -17.89
N GLN A 11 -4.59 4.14 -18.61
CA GLN A 11 -4.17 5.05 -19.68
C GLN A 11 -3.28 6.19 -19.15
N LEU A 12 -3.62 6.76 -18.00
CA LEU A 12 -2.84 7.83 -17.39
C LEU A 12 -1.51 7.32 -16.80
N VAL A 13 -1.50 6.10 -16.27
CA VAL A 13 -0.25 5.40 -15.90
C VAL A 13 0.65 5.24 -17.12
N ARG A 14 0.10 4.81 -18.27
CA ARG A 14 0.86 4.70 -19.54
C ARG A 14 1.40 6.05 -20.00
N LEU A 15 0.63 7.13 -19.87
CA LEU A 15 1.11 8.48 -20.19
C LEU A 15 2.37 8.83 -19.39
N VAL A 16 2.35 8.61 -18.06
CA VAL A 16 3.51 8.85 -17.20
C VAL A 16 4.70 7.96 -17.59
N GLN A 17 4.45 6.69 -17.96
CA GLN A 17 5.50 5.78 -18.45
C GLN A 17 6.18 6.29 -19.73
N ILE A 18 5.39 6.80 -20.69
CA ILE A 18 5.91 7.35 -21.95
C ILE A 18 6.81 8.56 -21.67
N ILE A 19 6.32 9.51 -20.86
CA ILE A 19 7.09 10.70 -20.48
C ILE A 19 8.40 10.28 -19.79
N PHE A 20 8.32 9.31 -18.88
CA PHE A 20 9.48 8.78 -18.17
C PHE A 20 10.52 8.15 -19.12
N GLY A 21 10.08 7.27 -20.02
CA GLY A 21 10.95 6.64 -21.01
C GLY A 21 11.63 7.66 -21.91
N PHE A 22 10.89 8.69 -22.34
CA PHE A 22 11.41 9.78 -23.15
C PHE A 22 12.48 10.61 -22.41
N VAL A 23 12.25 10.94 -21.14
CA VAL A 23 13.22 11.67 -20.29
C VAL A 23 14.53 10.89 -20.16
N LEU A 24 14.46 9.57 -19.93
CA LEU A 24 15.67 8.73 -19.86
C LEU A 24 16.36 8.59 -21.22
N ALA A 25 15.62 8.45 -22.32
CA ALA A 25 16.21 8.37 -23.65
C ALA A 25 16.95 9.67 -24.03
N GLN A 26 16.35 10.83 -23.75
CA GLN A 26 17.01 12.12 -23.96
C GLN A 26 18.28 12.28 -23.12
N GLY A 27 18.28 11.77 -21.88
CA GLY A 27 19.47 11.77 -21.04
C GLY A 27 20.64 11.00 -21.66
N LEU A 28 20.37 9.84 -22.27
CA LEU A 28 21.40 9.04 -22.95
C LEU A 28 21.96 9.77 -24.17
N GLY A 29 21.08 10.27 -25.05
CA GLY A 29 21.53 10.98 -26.25
C GLY A 29 22.30 12.27 -25.95
N ARG A 30 21.94 12.99 -24.87
CA ARG A 30 22.60 14.25 -24.52
C ARG A 30 23.99 14.06 -23.92
N TYR A 31 24.24 12.94 -23.26
CA TYR A 31 25.49 12.64 -22.58
C TYR A 31 26.24 11.46 -23.23
N GLU A 32 26.04 11.23 -24.53
CA GLU A 32 26.66 10.15 -25.30
C GLU A 32 28.19 10.11 -25.12
N ASP A 33 28.88 11.23 -25.30
CA ASP A 33 30.34 11.30 -25.12
C ASP A 33 30.78 10.94 -23.70
N VAL A 34 30.04 11.41 -22.68
CA VAL A 34 30.32 11.09 -21.27
C VAL A 34 30.12 9.58 -21.01
N ILE A 35 29.17 8.95 -21.69
CA ILE A 35 28.88 7.52 -21.55
C ILE A 35 29.94 6.67 -22.25
N LEU A 36 30.35 7.06 -23.46
CA LEU A 36 31.35 6.33 -24.26
C LEU A 36 32.77 6.52 -23.72
N ASN A 37 33.06 7.70 -23.16
CA ASN A 37 34.40 8.09 -22.70
C ASN A 37 34.41 8.55 -21.23
N PRO A 38 33.95 7.72 -20.27
CA PRO A 38 33.68 8.17 -18.89
C PRO A 38 34.94 8.58 -18.11
N ILE A 39 36.12 8.07 -18.47
CA ILE A 39 37.39 8.32 -17.75
C ILE A 39 38.32 9.26 -18.55
N SER A 40 37.87 9.78 -19.68
CA SER A 40 38.67 10.69 -20.53
C SER A 40 39.13 11.96 -19.80
N SER A 41 38.38 12.41 -18.79
CA SER A 41 38.75 13.52 -17.91
C SER A 41 38.06 13.40 -16.56
N ASN A 42 38.58 14.12 -15.55
CA ASN A 42 37.91 14.26 -14.25
C ASN A 42 36.48 14.82 -14.40
N GLU A 43 36.26 15.71 -15.38
CA GLU A 43 34.94 16.26 -15.67
C GLU A 43 33.97 15.18 -16.17
N ASN A 44 34.39 14.41 -17.17
CA ASN A 44 33.57 13.34 -17.73
C ASN A 44 33.30 12.26 -16.68
N PHE A 45 34.27 11.94 -15.82
CA PHE A 45 34.04 10.97 -14.74
C PHE A 45 33.00 11.45 -13.73
N LEU A 46 33.06 12.71 -13.31
CA LEU A 46 32.07 13.28 -12.38
C LEU A 46 30.67 13.33 -13.00
N LYS A 47 30.56 13.77 -14.26
CA LYS A 47 29.28 13.79 -14.99
C LYS A 47 28.72 12.38 -15.17
N PHE A 48 29.57 11.40 -15.49
CA PHE A 48 29.20 10.00 -15.61
C PHE A 48 28.67 9.46 -14.28
N LEU A 49 29.36 9.73 -13.18
CA LEU A 49 28.92 9.31 -11.84
C LEU A 49 27.58 9.94 -11.43
N ALA A 50 27.39 11.22 -11.73
CA ALA A 50 26.13 11.92 -11.51
C ALA A 50 24.99 11.31 -12.36
N LEU A 51 25.28 10.99 -13.63
CA LEU A 51 24.34 10.32 -14.53
C LEU A 51 23.94 8.94 -14.00
N VAL A 52 24.90 8.09 -13.64
CA VAL A 52 24.65 6.77 -13.04
C VAL A 52 23.79 6.89 -11.78
N THR A 53 24.11 7.85 -10.91
CA THR A 53 23.32 8.12 -9.70
C THR A 53 21.87 8.45 -10.04
N ILE A 54 21.64 9.37 -10.97
CA ILE A 54 20.29 9.73 -11.40
C ILE A 54 19.58 8.52 -11.99
N TYR A 55 20.19 7.74 -12.87
CA TYR A 55 19.53 6.60 -13.51
C TYR A 55 19.12 5.55 -12.48
N ILE A 56 20.02 5.18 -11.56
CA ILE A 56 19.69 4.26 -10.46
C ILE A 56 18.52 4.81 -9.65
N THR A 57 18.58 6.08 -9.23
CA THR A 57 17.51 6.67 -8.41
C THR A 57 16.17 6.71 -9.16
N THR A 58 16.20 7.06 -10.44
CA THR A 58 15.02 7.21 -11.32
C THR A 58 14.36 5.86 -11.60
N ILE A 59 15.15 4.81 -11.88
CA ILE A 59 14.64 3.45 -12.08
C ILE A 59 14.03 2.90 -10.79
N LEU A 60 14.69 3.07 -9.63
CA LEU A 60 14.15 2.63 -8.35
C LEU A 60 12.85 3.37 -7.98
N SER A 61 12.77 4.67 -8.31
CA SER A 61 11.54 5.46 -8.20
C SER A 61 10.40 4.90 -9.04
N TRP A 62 10.70 4.56 -10.28
CA TRP A 62 9.75 4.02 -11.23
C TRP A 62 9.21 2.66 -10.79
N VAL A 63 10.08 1.75 -10.35
CA VAL A 63 9.66 0.43 -9.82
C VAL A 63 8.70 0.60 -8.65
N ASP A 64 9.05 1.43 -7.67
CA ASP A 64 8.20 1.60 -6.50
C ASP A 64 6.89 2.32 -6.82
N TRP A 65 6.89 3.22 -7.81
CA TRP A 65 5.67 3.88 -8.30
C TRP A 65 4.73 2.88 -8.97
N HIS A 66 5.23 1.93 -9.78
CA HIS A 66 4.41 0.86 -10.37
C HIS A 66 3.76 -0.04 -9.31
N VAL A 67 4.54 -0.45 -8.31
CA VAL A 67 3.99 -1.19 -7.16
C VAL A 67 2.89 -0.39 -6.48
N THR A 68 3.08 0.93 -6.35
CA THR A 68 2.07 1.82 -5.77
C THR A 68 0.81 1.90 -6.65
N MET A 69 0.93 2.03 -7.99
CA MET A 69 -0.23 2.10 -8.89
C MET A 69 -1.02 0.79 -8.92
N LYS A 70 -0.34 -0.37 -8.85
CA LYS A 70 -1.02 -1.67 -8.76
C LYS A 70 -1.84 -1.79 -7.49
N LEU A 71 -1.28 -1.36 -6.35
CA LEU A 71 -1.94 -1.46 -5.06
C LEU A 71 -2.99 -0.37 -4.84
N ARG A 72 -2.75 0.82 -5.40
CA ARG A 72 -3.49 2.05 -5.13
C ARG A 72 -3.64 2.82 -6.45
N PRO A 73 -4.51 2.39 -7.37
CA PRO A 73 -4.72 3.06 -8.66
C PRO A 73 -5.22 4.50 -8.48
N TYR A 74 -5.38 5.26 -9.56
CA TYR A 74 -6.03 6.57 -9.48
C TYR A 74 -7.55 6.41 -9.43
N CYS A 75 -8.24 7.23 -8.63
CA CYS A 75 -9.70 7.26 -8.53
C CYS A 75 -10.24 8.66 -8.85
N PHE A 76 -10.64 8.94 -10.10
CA PHE A 76 -10.89 10.30 -10.57
C PHE A 76 -12.23 10.92 -10.13
N HIS A 77 -12.91 10.32 -9.15
CA HIS A 77 -14.04 10.92 -8.45
C HIS A 77 -13.69 12.22 -7.68
N SER A 78 -12.41 12.45 -7.40
CA SER A 78 -11.94 13.63 -6.66
C SER A 78 -10.82 14.36 -7.39
N TRP A 79 -10.88 15.70 -7.38
CA TRP A 79 -9.79 16.57 -7.83
C TRP A 79 -8.44 16.28 -7.13
N LYS A 80 -8.49 15.67 -5.94
CA LYS A 80 -7.29 15.22 -5.21
C LYS A 80 -6.47 14.19 -6.00
N GLU A 81 -7.10 13.31 -6.74
CA GLU A 81 -6.40 12.31 -7.55
C GLU A 81 -5.82 12.92 -8.84
N GLN A 82 -6.42 14.00 -9.36
CA GLN A 82 -5.81 14.80 -10.43
C GLN A 82 -4.54 15.50 -9.94
N LEU A 83 -4.55 16.06 -8.72
CA LEU A 83 -3.34 16.61 -8.10
C LEU A 83 -2.27 15.54 -7.85
N ARG A 84 -2.67 14.32 -7.51
CA ARG A 84 -1.74 13.20 -7.31
C ARG A 84 -1.05 12.85 -8.62
N LEU A 85 -1.82 12.73 -9.71
CA LEU A 85 -1.27 12.53 -11.05
C LEU A 85 -0.30 13.66 -11.43
N LEU A 86 -0.70 14.92 -11.23
CA LEU A 86 0.15 16.08 -11.50
C LEU A 86 1.46 16.01 -10.70
N SER A 87 1.39 15.66 -9.41
CA SER A 87 2.56 15.46 -8.56
C SER A 87 3.49 14.38 -9.11
N ASP A 88 2.95 13.27 -9.59
CA ASP A 88 3.75 12.17 -10.17
C ASP A 88 4.40 12.58 -11.50
N VAL A 89 3.71 13.37 -12.34
CA VAL A 89 4.29 13.99 -13.56
C VAL A 89 5.42 14.97 -13.21
N ILE A 90 5.22 15.83 -12.20
CA ILE A 90 6.24 16.79 -11.77
C ILE A 90 7.50 16.07 -11.29
N VAL A 91 7.38 14.93 -10.60
CA VAL A 91 8.56 14.12 -10.23
C VAL A 91 9.36 13.70 -11.47
N VAL A 92 8.70 13.27 -12.54
CA VAL A 92 9.37 12.92 -13.80
C VAL A 92 10.04 14.15 -14.42
N CYS A 93 9.39 15.32 -14.39
CA CYS A 93 9.99 16.58 -14.84
C CYS A 93 11.21 16.98 -13.99
N LEU A 94 11.18 16.78 -12.67
CA LEU A 94 12.33 17.02 -11.79
C LEU A 94 13.50 16.10 -12.15
N TYR A 95 13.23 14.84 -12.54
CA TYR A 95 14.26 13.95 -13.07
C TYR A 95 14.83 14.43 -14.42
N ALA A 96 14.01 15.02 -15.29
CA ALA A 96 14.54 15.67 -16.49
C ALA A 96 15.45 16.86 -16.14
N ILE A 97 15.02 17.72 -15.22
CA ILE A 97 15.78 18.90 -14.79
C ILE A 97 17.12 18.49 -14.16
N ILE A 98 17.15 17.44 -13.32
CA ILE A 98 18.40 17.00 -12.70
C ILE A 98 19.38 16.44 -13.74
N ILE A 99 18.90 15.69 -14.74
CA ILE A 99 19.71 15.23 -15.88
C ILE A 99 20.29 16.43 -16.64
N LEU A 100 19.46 17.42 -16.95
CA LEU A 100 19.90 18.64 -17.65
C LEU A 100 20.89 19.48 -16.82
N SER A 101 20.85 19.36 -15.49
CA SER A 101 21.76 20.05 -14.61
C SER A 101 23.18 19.47 -14.61
N ILE A 102 23.39 18.22 -15.06
CA ILE A 102 24.71 17.56 -15.05
C ILE A 102 25.77 18.36 -15.82
N LYS A 103 25.37 19.06 -16.89
CA LYS A 103 26.28 19.90 -17.70
C LYS A 103 27.04 20.95 -16.87
N TYR A 104 26.55 21.32 -15.69
CA TYR A 104 27.17 22.31 -14.80
C TYR A 104 28.22 21.71 -13.86
N PHE A 105 28.46 20.39 -13.87
CA PHE A 105 29.62 19.80 -13.20
C PHE A 105 30.87 19.98 -14.07
N SER A 106 31.68 21.02 -13.79
CA SER A 106 33.00 21.21 -14.39
C SER A 106 34.07 21.55 -13.34
N PRO A 107 35.07 20.66 -13.10
CA PRO A 107 36.17 20.92 -12.18
C PRO A 107 37.05 22.10 -12.63
N ASN A 108 37.30 22.23 -13.93
CA ASN A 108 38.26 23.19 -14.49
C ASN A 108 37.76 24.65 -14.42
N GLN A 109 36.47 24.86 -14.20
CA GLN A 109 35.87 26.19 -14.06
C GLN A 109 35.37 26.51 -12.63
N ARG A 110 35.77 25.71 -11.62
CA ARG A 110 35.42 25.91 -10.18
C ARG A 110 33.91 25.93 -9.88
N TYR A 111 33.06 25.25 -10.67
CA TYR A 111 31.61 25.45 -10.57
C TYR A 111 30.84 24.51 -9.63
N TYR A 112 30.21 25.20 -8.70
CA TYR A 112 29.13 24.92 -7.77
C TYR A 112 27.82 24.53 -8.48
N ASN A 113 27.33 23.29 -8.31
CA ASN A 113 25.99 22.89 -8.77
C ASN A 113 25.07 22.50 -7.60
N PRO A 114 24.59 23.47 -6.81
CA PRO A 114 23.66 23.20 -5.71
C PRO A 114 22.34 22.65 -6.24
N ARG A 115 21.96 23.04 -7.45
CA ARG A 115 20.67 22.74 -8.06
C ARG A 115 20.51 21.23 -8.17
N PHE A 116 21.57 20.52 -8.58
CA PHE A 116 21.60 19.07 -8.61
C PHE A 116 21.14 18.45 -7.28
N PHE A 117 21.69 18.92 -6.16
CA PHE A 117 21.39 18.39 -4.83
C PHE A 117 20.00 18.81 -4.32
N PHE A 118 19.63 20.08 -4.49
CA PHE A 118 18.31 20.58 -4.06
C PHE A 118 17.13 19.93 -4.79
N ILE A 119 17.33 19.46 -6.04
CA ILE A 119 16.27 18.76 -6.77
C ILE A 119 15.87 17.45 -6.08
N PHE A 120 16.78 16.75 -5.39
CA PHE A 120 16.40 15.58 -4.59
C PHE A 120 15.41 15.94 -3.48
N ALA A 121 15.61 17.06 -2.78
CA ALA A 121 14.63 17.55 -1.81
C ALA A 121 13.29 17.86 -2.50
N GLY A 122 13.31 18.49 -3.69
CA GLY A 122 12.13 18.72 -4.51
C GLY A 122 11.35 17.43 -4.83
N ILE A 123 12.04 16.36 -5.23
CA ILE A 123 11.42 15.05 -5.49
C ILE A 123 10.71 14.54 -4.23
N PHE A 124 11.32 14.68 -3.06
CA PHE A 124 10.71 14.25 -1.79
C PHE A 124 9.52 15.11 -1.36
N ILE A 125 9.47 16.40 -1.72
CA ILE A 125 8.28 17.24 -1.54
C ILE A 125 7.11 16.65 -2.32
N PHE A 126 7.30 16.31 -3.60
CA PHE A 126 6.24 15.73 -4.41
C PHE A 126 5.90 14.28 -4.00
N TYR A 127 6.85 13.50 -3.50
CA TYR A 127 6.54 12.23 -2.83
C TYR A 127 5.64 12.43 -1.61
N LEU A 128 5.87 13.49 -0.84
CA LEU A 128 5.06 13.81 0.34
C LEU A 128 3.64 14.22 -0.07
N ILE A 129 3.51 15.06 -1.10
CA ILE A 129 2.21 15.49 -1.66
C ILE A 129 1.44 14.28 -2.18
N SER A 130 2.03 13.53 -3.13
CA SER A 130 1.44 12.31 -3.70
C SER A 130 1.09 11.30 -2.59
N GLY A 131 1.95 11.17 -1.58
CA GLY A 131 1.72 10.32 -0.42
C GLY A 131 0.53 10.74 0.46
N LYS A 132 0.38 12.03 0.75
CA LYS A 132 -0.75 12.55 1.55
C LYS A 132 -2.06 12.37 0.79
N LEU A 133 -2.07 12.67 -0.51
CA LEU A 133 -3.24 12.48 -1.37
C LEU A 133 -3.68 11.01 -1.38
N ARG A 134 -2.74 10.07 -1.53
CA ARG A 134 -3.04 8.64 -1.39
C ARG A 134 -3.65 8.27 -0.05
N GLN A 135 -3.16 8.82 1.07
CA GLN A 135 -3.74 8.53 2.39
C GLN A 135 -5.17 9.04 2.54
N THR A 136 -5.52 10.15 1.86
CA THR A 136 -6.90 10.66 1.91
C THR A 136 -7.89 9.72 1.23
N THR A 137 -7.45 9.05 0.15
CA THR A 137 -8.29 8.13 -0.64
C THR A 137 -8.29 6.71 -0.08
N TYR A 138 -7.13 6.20 0.33
CA TYR A 138 -6.92 4.78 0.65
C TYR A 138 -6.57 4.51 2.13
N GLY A 139 -6.65 5.52 2.99
CA GLY A 139 -6.35 5.41 4.41
C GLY A 139 -4.86 5.51 4.76
N ALA A 140 -4.58 5.52 6.06
CA ALA A 140 -3.26 5.88 6.60
C ALA A 140 -2.11 4.97 6.12
N VAL A 141 -2.37 3.68 5.92
CA VAL A 141 -1.36 2.71 5.47
C VAL A 141 -0.93 2.88 4.01
N ALA A 142 -1.64 3.68 3.20
CA ALA A 142 -1.36 3.86 1.79
C ALA A 142 -0.05 4.62 1.48
N SER A 143 0.52 5.31 2.48
CA SER A 143 1.82 5.98 2.36
C SER A 143 2.52 6.08 3.71
N ARG A 144 3.86 6.07 3.71
CA ARG A 144 4.68 6.23 4.92
C ARG A 144 5.19 7.67 5.02
N ILE A 145 4.29 8.58 5.41
CA ILE A 145 4.57 10.02 5.47
C ILE A 145 5.79 10.35 6.34
N ALA A 146 5.91 9.74 7.52
CA ALA A 146 7.05 9.96 8.42
C ALA A 146 8.39 9.57 7.77
N LEU A 147 8.41 8.49 6.98
CA LEU A 147 9.60 8.06 6.26
C LEU A 147 9.98 9.10 5.19
N ILE A 148 9.02 9.52 4.36
CA ILE A 148 9.26 10.52 3.31
C ILE A 148 9.75 11.83 3.93
N LEU A 149 9.15 12.26 5.04
CA LEU A 149 9.53 13.49 5.75
C LEU A 149 10.97 13.40 6.32
N LYS A 150 11.35 12.27 6.93
CA LYS A 150 12.72 12.01 7.39
C LYS A 150 13.73 12.27 6.27
N TYR A 151 13.52 11.68 5.09
CA TYR A 151 14.45 11.82 3.98
C TYR A 151 14.36 13.18 3.28
N LEU A 152 13.19 13.83 3.26
CA LEU A 152 13.08 15.23 2.83
C LEU A 152 14.01 16.12 3.66
N ILE A 153 13.97 15.98 4.99
CA ILE A 153 14.82 16.74 5.91
C ILE A 153 16.30 16.42 5.66
N ILE A 154 16.66 15.13 5.56
CA ILE A 154 18.04 14.71 5.28
C ILE A 154 18.57 15.34 3.98
N TYR A 155 17.81 15.26 2.87
CA TYR A 155 18.23 15.84 1.60
C TYR A 155 18.31 17.37 1.64
N SER A 156 17.39 18.03 2.34
CA SER A 156 17.37 19.48 2.48
C SER A 156 18.59 19.97 3.26
N ILE A 157 18.85 19.39 4.43
CA ILE A 157 20.02 19.72 5.25
C ILE A 157 21.32 19.39 4.51
N SER A 158 21.40 18.21 3.87
CA SER A 158 22.61 17.82 3.13
C SER A 158 22.91 18.76 1.95
N SER A 159 21.87 19.27 1.28
CA SER A 159 22.03 20.24 0.19
C SER A 159 22.50 21.60 0.70
N ILE A 160 21.99 22.05 1.86
CA ILE A 160 22.45 23.27 2.53
C ILE A 160 23.91 23.13 2.98
N ILE A 161 24.27 22.00 3.60
CA ILE A 161 25.65 21.71 4.01
C ILE A 161 26.56 21.72 2.78
N TYR A 162 26.20 21.02 1.71
CA TYR A 162 26.94 21.05 0.45
C TYR A 162 27.17 22.49 -0.03
N TYR A 163 26.12 23.32 -0.04
CA TYR A 163 26.23 24.71 -0.47
C TYR A 163 27.23 25.51 0.38
N LEU A 164 27.05 25.50 1.70
CA LEU A 164 27.87 26.29 2.61
C LEU A 164 29.33 25.83 2.61
N THR A 165 29.55 24.52 2.62
CA THR A 165 30.90 23.95 2.60
C THR A 165 31.59 24.17 1.26
N TYR A 166 30.89 24.04 0.13
CA TYR A 166 31.48 24.30 -1.19
C TYR A 166 31.88 25.77 -1.35
N THR A 167 31.04 26.72 -0.90
CA THR A 167 31.37 28.15 -0.99
C THR A 167 32.57 28.52 -0.11
N GLN A 168 32.66 27.96 1.10
CA GLN A 168 33.83 28.11 1.97
C GLN A 168 35.09 27.45 1.38
N LEU A 169 34.97 26.24 0.83
CA LEU A 169 36.07 25.50 0.22
C LEU A 169 36.66 26.24 -0.97
N ILE A 170 35.82 26.79 -1.86
CA ILE A 170 36.30 27.61 -2.99
C ILE A 170 37.00 28.86 -2.51
N SER A 171 36.49 29.53 -1.47
CA SER A 171 37.15 30.68 -0.86
C SER A 171 38.57 30.32 -0.38
N LEU A 172 38.73 29.17 0.31
CA LEU A 172 40.02 28.71 0.82
C LEU A 172 40.99 28.25 -0.29
N ILE A 173 40.50 27.58 -1.34
CA ILE A 173 41.32 27.12 -2.47
C ILE A 173 41.90 28.30 -3.25
N ASN A 174 41.15 29.40 -3.38
CA ASN A 174 41.66 30.64 -3.96
C ASN A 174 42.90 31.16 -3.21
N LEU A 175 43.07 30.79 -1.93
CA LEU A 175 44.24 31.11 -1.12
C LEU A 175 45.34 30.02 -1.10
N THR A 176 45.03 28.74 -1.35
CA THR A 176 45.91 27.61 -0.95
C THR A 176 46.39 26.68 -2.08
N LEU A 177 46.19 27.01 -3.36
CA LEU A 177 46.78 26.29 -4.53
C LEU A 177 46.53 24.76 -4.59
N THR A 178 45.51 24.20 -3.93
CA THR A 178 45.14 22.77 -4.05
C THR A 178 43.99 22.56 -5.05
N PRO A 179 44.25 22.27 -6.35
CA PRO A 179 43.23 22.29 -7.41
C PRO A 179 42.26 21.10 -7.39
N ASN A 180 42.60 19.96 -6.77
CA ASN A 180 41.82 18.72 -6.88
C ASN A 180 40.72 18.55 -5.81
N MET A 181 40.73 19.37 -4.75
CA MET A 181 39.77 19.26 -3.64
C MET A 181 38.28 19.38 -4.05
N PRO A 182 37.87 20.28 -4.97
CA PRO A 182 36.48 20.38 -5.41
C PRO A 182 35.99 19.16 -6.16
N PHE A 183 36.87 18.48 -6.89
CA PHE A 183 36.54 17.27 -7.63
C PHE A 183 36.23 16.11 -6.68
N VAL A 184 37.12 15.85 -5.72
CA VAL A 184 36.91 14.81 -4.69
C VAL A 184 35.66 15.11 -3.86
N PHE A 185 35.47 16.37 -3.46
CA PHE A 185 34.30 16.79 -2.69
C PHE A 185 32.98 16.51 -3.42
N ASN A 186 32.91 16.83 -4.71
CA ASN A 186 31.73 16.53 -5.54
C ASN A 186 31.45 15.02 -5.65
N ILE A 187 32.49 14.20 -5.88
CA ILE A 187 32.35 12.74 -5.94
C ILE A 187 31.74 12.22 -4.64
N LEU A 188 32.29 12.62 -3.49
CA LEU A 188 31.82 12.18 -2.19
C LEU A 188 30.35 12.54 -1.96
N PHE A 189 29.93 13.75 -2.35
CA PHE A 189 28.54 14.16 -2.20
C PHE A 189 27.58 13.45 -3.17
N VAL A 190 27.98 13.20 -4.41
CA VAL A 190 27.17 12.41 -5.36
C VAL A 190 26.97 10.99 -4.83
N LEU A 191 28.04 10.33 -4.36
CA LEU A 191 27.97 9.00 -3.76
C LEU A 191 27.13 8.98 -2.49
N TYR A 192 27.27 9.99 -1.63
CA TYR A 192 26.46 10.13 -0.42
C TYR A 192 24.96 10.26 -0.73
N PHE A 193 24.59 11.08 -1.72
CA PHE A 193 23.18 11.23 -2.13
C PHE A 193 22.60 9.93 -2.72
N LEU A 194 23.41 9.19 -3.50
CA LEU A 194 23.05 7.86 -3.97
C LEU A 194 22.84 6.89 -2.79
N PHE A 195 23.78 6.88 -1.84
CA PHE A 195 23.69 6.03 -0.65
C PHE A 195 22.40 6.31 0.15
N ILE A 196 22.10 7.58 0.44
CA ILE A 196 20.84 7.97 1.11
C ILE A 196 19.62 7.44 0.34
N MET A 197 19.63 7.52 -1.00
CA MET A 197 18.52 7.02 -1.81
C MET A 197 18.39 5.51 -1.64
N LEU A 198 19.49 4.76 -1.70
CA LEU A 198 19.47 3.30 -1.53
C LEU A 198 18.95 2.91 -0.14
N VAL A 199 19.37 3.60 0.92
CA VAL A 199 18.86 3.39 2.29
C VAL A 199 17.36 3.70 2.36
N TYR A 200 16.88 4.81 1.78
CA TYR A 200 15.45 5.11 1.70
C TYR A 200 14.66 3.98 1.04
N ARG A 201 15.14 3.47 -0.11
CA ARG A 201 14.48 2.39 -0.84
C ARG A 201 14.47 1.09 -0.04
N TYR A 202 15.57 0.77 0.64
CA TYR A 202 15.65 -0.37 1.55
C TYR A 202 14.64 -0.24 2.70
N GLU A 203 14.63 0.88 3.42
CA GLU A 203 13.69 1.11 4.53
C GLU A 203 12.23 1.07 4.06
N ARG A 204 11.94 1.59 2.86
CA ARG A 204 10.61 1.53 2.25
C ARG A 204 10.18 0.10 1.97
N ARG A 205 11.05 -0.72 1.37
CA ARG A 205 10.77 -2.12 0.99
C ARG A 205 10.80 -3.09 2.17
N LYS A 206 11.55 -2.79 3.23
CA LYS A 206 11.62 -3.62 4.45
C LYS A 206 10.22 -3.93 5.02
N LYS A 207 9.31 -2.96 5.08
CA LYS A 207 7.93 -3.17 5.58
C LYS A 207 7.13 -4.11 4.66
N ILE A 208 7.28 -3.98 3.33
CA ILE A 208 6.64 -4.89 2.36
C ILE A 208 7.16 -6.31 2.56
N ASN A 209 8.47 -6.47 2.77
CA ASN A 209 9.08 -7.77 3.03
C ASN A 209 8.65 -8.36 4.38
N MET A 210 8.54 -7.55 5.43
CA MET A 210 8.00 -8.00 6.72
C MET A 210 6.56 -8.50 6.54
N LYS A 211 5.74 -7.73 5.83
CA LYS A 211 4.36 -8.11 5.54
C LYS A 211 4.25 -9.42 4.76
N ARG A 212 5.15 -9.64 3.79
CA ARG A 212 5.24 -10.93 3.06
C ARG A 212 5.63 -12.12 3.92
N LYS A 213 6.27 -11.88 5.07
CA LYS A 213 6.62 -12.91 6.06
C LYS A 213 5.55 -13.09 7.13
N GLY A 214 4.61 -12.16 7.27
CA GLY A 214 3.50 -12.29 8.20
C GLY A 214 2.42 -13.24 7.68
N LEU A 215 1.51 -13.58 8.57
CA LEU A 215 0.37 -14.45 8.28
C LEU A 215 -0.49 -13.93 7.12
N LYS A 216 -1.06 -14.86 6.35
CA LYS A 216 -2.16 -14.63 5.39
C LYS A 216 -3.48 -14.76 6.12
N ILE A 217 -4.19 -13.64 6.26
CA ILE A 217 -5.46 -13.57 6.97
C ILE A 217 -6.57 -13.37 5.95
N GLY A 218 -7.45 -14.37 5.85
CA GLY A 218 -8.70 -14.32 5.11
C GLY A 218 -9.79 -13.69 5.97
N ILE A 219 -10.46 -12.66 5.50
CA ILE A 219 -11.45 -11.92 6.29
C ILE A 219 -12.74 -11.78 5.49
N ASP A 220 -13.86 -12.20 6.07
CA ASP A 220 -15.17 -11.99 5.44
C ASP A 220 -15.57 -10.52 5.40
N VAL A 221 -16.43 -10.18 4.45
CA VAL A 221 -17.04 -8.85 4.35
C VAL A 221 -18.30 -8.81 5.20
N ASP A 222 -19.30 -9.58 4.80
CA ASP A 222 -20.64 -9.53 5.38
C ASP A 222 -20.65 -10.17 6.76
N GLY A 223 -21.27 -9.52 7.75
CA GLY A 223 -21.30 -10.04 9.12
C GLY A 223 -19.96 -9.96 9.87
N VAL A 224 -18.90 -9.42 9.24
CA VAL A 224 -17.59 -9.21 9.87
C VAL A 224 -17.13 -7.76 9.74
N LEU A 225 -16.90 -7.30 8.50
CA LEU A 225 -16.50 -5.92 8.23
C LEU A 225 -17.70 -5.02 7.97
N ALA A 226 -18.65 -5.54 7.19
CA ALA A 226 -19.84 -4.86 6.73
C ALA A 226 -21.05 -5.36 7.52
N ASN A 227 -21.78 -4.43 8.11
CA ASN A 227 -22.99 -4.70 8.85
C ASN A 227 -24.18 -4.80 7.87
N GLN A 228 -24.28 -5.98 7.25
CA GLN A 228 -25.30 -6.26 6.24
C GLN A 228 -26.72 -6.15 6.80
N ILE A 229 -26.95 -6.56 8.05
CA ILE A 229 -28.29 -6.58 8.64
C ILE A 229 -28.80 -5.15 8.92
N ASP A 230 -27.97 -4.25 9.47
CA ASP A 230 -28.38 -2.85 9.65
C ASP A 230 -28.67 -2.16 8.31
N GLY A 231 -27.89 -2.47 7.27
CA GLY A 231 -28.16 -1.99 5.92
C GLY A 231 -29.47 -2.54 5.33
N LEU A 232 -29.87 -3.74 5.75
CA LEU A 232 -31.00 -4.48 5.21
C LEU A 232 -32.33 -4.10 5.89
N ILE A 233 -32.33 -3.82 7.19
CA ILE A 233 -33.53 -3.51 8.00
C ILE A 233 -34.45 -2.46 7.31
N PRO A 234 -33.95 -1.31 6.83
CA PRO A 234 -34.81 -0.32 6.15
C PRO A 234 -35.45 -0.86 4.85
N ARG A 235 -34.78 -1.79 4.17
CA ARG A 235 -35.29 -2.42 2.94
C ARG A 235 -36.40 -3.42 3.26
N ILE A 236 -36.24 -4.21 4.32
CA ILE A 236 -37.25 -5.16 4.81
C ILE A 236 -38.52 -4.39 5.20
N GLN A 237 -38.39 -3.33 6.01
CA GLN A 237 -39.53 -2.51 6.39
C GLN A 237 -40.25 -1.93 5.15
N LYS A 238 -39.51 -1.47 4.15
CA LYS A 238 -40.08 -0.89 2.93
C LYS A 238 -40.77 -1.93 2.04
N ARG A 239 -40.20 -3.12 1.89
CA ARG A 239 -40.68 -4.16 0.96
C ARG A 239 -41.79 -5.03 1.57
N LEU A 240 -41.63 -5.41 2.83
CA LEU A 240 -42.52 -6.34 3.53
C LEU A 240 -43.43 -5.66 4.55
N GLY A 241 -43.16 -4.42 4.95
CA GLY A 241 -43.89 -3.75 6.03
C GLY A 241 -43.58 -4.33 7.42
N ILE A 242 -42.53 -5.16 7.54
CA ILE A 242 -42.14 -5.83 8.78
C ILE A 242 -40.98 -5.08 9.43
N SER A 243 -41.13 -4.73 10.70
CA SER A 243 -40.08 -4.09 11.51
C SER A 243 -39.36 -5.17 12.31
N ILE A 244 -38.05 -5.27 12.11
CA ILE A 244 -37.15 -6.14 12.88
C ILE A 244 -35.96 -5.32 13.38
N ASN A 245 -35.39 -5.73 14.51
CA ASN A 245 -34.12 -5.21 15.01
C ASN A 245 -32.97 -6.15 14.66
N TYR A 246 -31.74 -5.67 14.81
CA TYR A 246 -30.53 -6.45 14.57
C TYR A 246 -30.52 -7.76 15.37
N ASP A 247 -30.82 -7.66 16.68
CA ASP A 247 -30.77 -8.80 17.61
C ASP A 247 -31.87 -9.83 17.37
N ASP A 248 -32.90 -9.51 16.57
CA ASP A 248 -33.96 -10.45 16.21
C ASP A 248 -33.46 -11.49 15.19
N VAL A 249 -32.35 -11.21 14.48
CA VAL A 249 -31.77 -12.09 13.45
C VAL A 249 -30.94 -13.21 14.09
N ILE A 250 -31.61 -14.17 14.73
CA ILE A 250 -30.96 -15.27 15.48
C ILE A 250 -30.63 -16.51 14.64
N GLU A 251 -30.96 -16.51 13.34
CA GLU A 251 -30.63 -17.59 12.40
C GLU A 251 -30.25 -16.99 11.04
N TRP A 252 -29.29 -17.60 10.34
CA TRP A 252 -28.80 -17.11 9.05
C TRP A 252 -29.91 -16.99 7.98
N ASN A 253 -30.82 -17.97 7.95
CA ASN A 253 -31.97 -18.03 7.04
C ASN A 253 -33.30 -17.77 7.77
N LEU A 254 -33.29 -16.91 8.79
CA LEU A 254 -34.47 -16.58 9.58
C LEU A 254 -35.63 -16.17 8.66
N LYS A 255 -36.79 -16.81 8.83
CA LYS A 255 -37.99 -16.51 8.05
C LYS A 255 -38.59 -15.17 8.49
N ILE A 256 -38.97 -14.35 7.52
CA ILE A 256 -39.60 -13.04 7.72
C ILE A 256 -40.73 -12.85 6.72
N GLY A 257 -41.98 -12.97 7.19
CA GLY A 257 -43.16 -12.95 6.34
C GLY A 257 -43.16 -14.12 5.35
N ASP A 258 -43.24 -13.80 4.06
CA ASP A 258 -43.15 -14.75 2.94
C ASP A 258 -41.72 -14.94 2.41
N SER A 259 -40.72 -14.30 3.03
CA SER A 259 -39.30 -14.35 2.66
C SER A 259 -38.43 -14.88 3.81
N SER A 260 -37.12 -14.75 3.65
CA SER A 260 -36.10 -15.04 4.67
C SER A 260 -34.93 -14.07 4.54
N ILE A 261 -34.17 -13.89 5.63
CA ILE A 261 -33.08 -12.89 5.69
C ILE A 261 -32.05 -13.10 4.56
N ASP A 262 -31.64 -14.34 4.31
CA ASP A 262 -30.70 -14.69 3.23
C ASP A 262 -31.22 -14.27 1.84
N LYS A 263 -32.50 -14.48 1.56
CA LYS A 263 -33.14 -14.04 0.30
C LYS A 263 -33.20 -12.53 0.19
N GLU A 264 -33.50 -11.83 1.29
CA GLU A 264 -33.50 -10.37 1.29
C GLU A 264 -32.12 -9.78 1.06
N ILE A 265 -31.08 -10.41 1.60
CA ILE A 265 -29.69 -10.04 1.32
C ILE A 265 -29.39 -10.23 -0.16
N GLU A 266 -29.74 -11.38 -0.74
CA GLU A 266 -29.53 -11.67 -2.17
C GLU A 266 -30.18 -10.61 -3.07
N LEU A 267 -31.46 -10.29 -2.83
CA LEU A 267 -32.19 -9.24 -3.54
C LEU A 267 -31.59 -7.84 -3.31
N ALA A 268 -31.07 -7.56 -2.11
CA ALA A 268 -30.45 -6.27 -1.82
C ALA A 268 -29.10 -6.11 -2.53
N MET A 269 -28.34 -7.18 -2.70
CA MET A 269 -27.02 -7.18 -3.36
C MET A 269 -27.07 -6.80 -4.85
N GLU A 270 -28.23 -6.92 -5.51
CA GLU A 270 -28.45 -6.41 -6.87
C GLU A 270 -28.38 -4.87 -6.96
N SER A 271 -28.50 -4.17 -5.83
CA SER A 271 -28.47 -2.72 -5.76
C SER A 271 -27.07 -2.22 -5.41
N LYS A 272 -26.41 -1.53 -6.35
CA LYS A 272 -25.13 -0.85 -6.10
C LYS A 272 -25.22 0.11 -4.91
N ASP A 273 -26.32 0.84 -4.79
CA ASP A 273 -26.54 1.78 -3.69
C ASP A 273 -26.56 1.07 -2.33
N TYR A 274 -27.18 -0.11 -2.24
CA TYR A 274 -27.14 -0.92 -1.02
C TYR A 274 -25.70 -1.34 -0.68
N VAL A 275 -24.97 -1.89 -1.64
CA VAL A 275 -23.58 -2.33 -1.43
C VAL A 275 -22.68 -1.16 -0.98
N LEU A 276 -22.83 0.02 -1.58
CA LEU A 276 -22.01 1.19 -1.26
C LEU A 276 -22.45 1.94 0.01
N SER A 277 -23.70 1.80 0.44
CA SER A 277 -24.25 2.46 1.64
C SER A 277 -24.22 1.58 2.89
N MET A 278 -23.87 0.30 2.76
CA MET A 278 -23.79 -0.62 3.88
C MET A 278 -22.89 -0.06 5.00
N PRO A 279 -23.38 0.02 6.25
CA PRO A 279 -22.56 0.49 7.35
C PRO A 279 -21.44 -0.51 7.64
N SER A 280 -20.26 -0.02 8.06
CA SER A 280 -19.19 -0.88 8.57
C SER A 280 -19.38 -1.15 10.07
N HIS A 281 -18.96 -2.34 10.53
CA HIS A 281 -18.94 -2.63 11.96
C HIS A 281 -17.95 -1.70 12.69
N ALA A 282 -18.31 -1.31 13.92
CA ALA A 282 -17.57 -0.34 14.70
C ALA A 282 -16.09 -0.75 14.84
N GLY A 283 -15.18 0.13 14.44
CA GLY A 283 -13.74 -0.09 14.52
C GLY A 283 -13.13 -0.93 13.40
N ALA A 284 -13.91 -1.43 12.42
CA ALA A 284 -13.42 -2.26 11.32
C ALA A 284 -12.21 -1.63 10.62
N SER A 285 -12.32 -0.37 10.16
CA SER A 285 -11.21 0.35 9.52
C SER A 285 -9.96 0.39 10.40
N LYS A 286 -10.08 0.72 11.69
CA LYS A 286 -8.95 0.84 12.62
C LYS A 286 -8.23 -0.51 12.83
N VAL A 287 -9.00 -1.57 13.05
CA VAL A 287 -8.49 -2.92 13.26
C VAL A 287 -7.80 -3.45 12.00
N MET A 288 -8.44 -3.26 10.85
CA MET A 288 -7.88 -3.67 9.56
C MET A 288 -6.58 -2.92 9.24
N ASN A 289 -6.48 -1.62 9.55
CA ASN A 289 -5.23 -0.88 9.42
C ASN A 289 -4.12 -1.45 10.33
N ASN A 290 -4.45 -1.91 11.54
CA ASN A 290 -3.50 -2.53 12.45
C ASN A 290 -2.98 -3.88 11.90
N LEU A 291 -3.89 -4.78 11.52
CA LEU A 291 -3.53 -6.09 10.98
C LEU A 291 -2.72 -5.96 9.68
N TYR A 292 -3.11 -5.04 8.80
CA TYR A 292 -2.45 -4.79 7.51
C TYR A 292 -0.99 -4.32 7.63
N GLU A 293 -0.58 -3.82 8.79
CA GLU A 293 0.81 -3.37 9.00
C GLU A 293 1.82 -4.51 8.95
N ARG A 294 1.40 -5.71 9.35
CA ARG A 294 2.28 -6.88 9.56
C ARG A 294 1.84 -8.12 8.80
N HIS A 295 0.57 -8.23 8.41
CA HIS A 295 -0.01 -9.44 7.81
C HIS A 295 -0.55 -9.18 6.41
N GLN A 296 -0.60 -10.22 5.57
CA GLN A 296 -1.28 -10.16 4.29
C GLN A 296 -2.79 -10.28 4.53
N ILE A 297 -3.56 -9.34 3.98
CA ILE A 297 -5.02 -9.31 4.16
C ILE A 297 -5.68 -9.67 2.84
N ILE A 298 -6.42 -10.76 2.85
CA ILE A 298 -7.22 -11.24 1.72
C ILE A 298 -8.68 -11.11 2.12
N ILE A 299 -9.44 -10.30 1.39
CA ILE A 299 -10.89 -10.26 1.57
C ILE A 299 -11.47 -11.52 0.95
N LEU A 300 -12.15 -12.33 1.76
CA LEU A 300 -12.74 -13.61 1.36
C LEU A 300 -14.25 -13.53 1.46
N THR A 301 -14.92 -13.27 0.34
CA THR A 301 -16.37 -13.09 0.30
C THR A 301 -17.04 -14.12 -0.61
N SER A 302 -18.30 -14.44 -0.30
CA SER A 302 -19.18 -15.25 -1.14
C SER A 302 -20.12 -14.40 -2.00
N ARG A 303 -19.93 -13.07 -2.01
CA ARG A 303 -20.66 -12.16 -2.91
C ARG A 303 -20.47 -12.55 -4.38
N PRO A 304 -21.49 -12.36 -5.25
CA PRO A 304 -21.37 -12.61 -6.68
C PRO A 304 -20.20 -11.85 -7.33
N LYS A 305 -19.60 -12.45 -8.36
CA LYS A 305 -18.43 -11.87 -9.04
C LYS A 305 -18.74 -10.56 -9.75
N GLU A 306 -19.98 -10.42 -10.20
CA GLU A 306 -20.52 -9.25 -10.88
C GLU A 306 -20.46 -7.99 -10.00
N ILE A 307 -20.45 -8.15 -8.66
CA ILE A 307 -20.42 -7.05 -7.69
C ILE A 307 -19.06 -6.87 -6.99
N GLU A 308 -18.01 -7.55 -7.45
CA GLU A 308 -16.65 -7.44 -6.91
C GLU A 308 -16.18 -5.99 -6.87
N GLU A 309 -16.42 -5.23 -7.95
CA GLU A 309 -16.01 -3.83 -8.05
C GLU A 309 -16.75 -2.91 -7.08
N TRP A 310 -18.02 -3.21 -6.78
CA TRP A 310 -18.78 -2.44 -5.79
C TRP A 310 -18.29 -2.73 -4.38
N THR A 311 -17.94 -3.98 -4.10
CA THR A 311 -17.33 -4.38 -2.82
C THR A 311 -15.97 -3.71 -2.62
N LYS A 312 -15.16 -3.67 -3.68
CA LYS A 312 -13.87 -2.96 -3.68
C LYS A 312 -14.04 -1.46 -3.44
N GLU A 313 -15.03 -0.84 -4.07
CA GLU A 313 -15.36 0.58 -3.88
C GLU A 313 -15.82 0.87 -2.45
N TRP A 314 -16.65 0.01 -1.88
CA TRP A 314 -17.06 0.09 -0.48
C TRP A 314 -15.86 -0.02 0.47
N LEU A 315 -14.96 -0.99 0.28
CA LEU A 315 -13.74 -1.12 1.10
C LEU A 315 -12.85 0.12 1.05
N ILE A 316 -12.70 0.74 -0.13
CA ILE A 316 -11.94 1.99 -0.30
C ILE A 316 -12.64 3.14 0.44
N LYS A 317 -13.97 3.28 0.27
CA LYS A 317 -14.77 4.31 0.95
C LYS A 317 -14.67 4.20 2.48
N GLU A 318 -14.74 2.98 3.01
CA GLU A 318 -14.60 2.68 4.44
C GLU A 318 -13.13 2.69 4.93
N LYS A 319 -12.17 2.98 4.02
CA LYS A 319 -10.73 3.03 4.29
C LYS A 319 -10.19 1.72 4.90
N ILE A 320 -10.74 0.60 4.45
CA ILE A 320 -10.33 -0.75 4.85
C ILE A 320 -9.21 -1.20 3.90
N PRO A 321 -7.97 -1.40 4.39
CA PRO A 321 -6.88 -1.85 3.53
C PRO A 321 -6.90 -3.36 3.32
N PHE A 322 -6.60 -3.78 2.10
CA PHE A 322 -6.46 -5.18 1.70
C PHE A 322 -5.39 -5.33 0.61
N ASP A 323 -4.90 -6.57 0.43
CA ASP A 323 -3.93 -6.94 -0.61
C ASP A 323 -4.61 -7.57 -1.82
N ASP A 324 -5.68 -8.34 -1.57
CA ASP A 324 -6.41 -9.06 -2.60
C ASP A 324 -7.88 -9.27 -2.17
N ILE A 325 -8.75 -9.48 -3.16
CA ILE A 325 -10.14 -9.90 -2.95
C ILE A 325 -10.30 -11.24 -3.68
N LYS A 326 -10.74 -12.26 -2.95
CA LYS A 326 -11.09 -13.55 -3.55
C LYS A 326 -12.56 -13.84 -3.32
N ILE A 327 -13.23 -14.13 -4.42
CA ILE A 327 -14.60 -14.60 -4.42
C ILE A 327 -14.58 -16.11 -4.40
N SER A 328 -15.32 -16.67 -3.44
CA SER A 328 -15.41 -18.11 -3.23
C SER A 328 -16.17 -18.78 -4.38
N LYS A 329 -15.46 -19.20 -5.44
CA LYS A 329 -16.04 -19.75 -6.68
C LYS A 329 -16.93 -20.98 -6.47
N SER A 330 -16.71 -21.74 -5.41
CA SER A 330 -17.46 -22.95 -5.05
C SER A 330 -18.23 -22.80 -3.73
N GLY A 331 -18.30 -21.58 -3.19
CA GLY A 331 -18.79 -21.33 -1.82
C GLY A 331 -17.79 -21.69 -0.71
N LYS A 332 -16.75 -22.48 -1.00
CA LYS A 332 -15.74 -22.91 -0.01
C LYS A 332 -14.56 -21.97 0.17
N LYS A 333 -14.55 -21.24 1.29
CA LYS A 333 -13.42 -20.38 1.69
C LYS A 333 -12.17 -21.15 2.11
N SER A 334 -12.32 -22.42 2.51
CA SER A 334 -11.23 -23.35 2.84
C SER A 334 -10.22 -23.58 1.70
N LEU A 335 -10.63 -23.38 0.45
CA LEU A 335 -9.76 -23.51 -0.73
C LEU A 335 -8.79 -22.33 -0.88
N CYS A 336 -9.00 -21.25 -0.12
CA CYS A 336 -8.06 -20.14 -0.09
C CYS A 336 -6.92 -20.47 0.88
N GLU A 337 -5.69 -20.44 0.39
CA GLU A 337 -4.47 -20.62 1.20
C GLU A 337 -4.26 -19.45 2.18
N THR A 338 -4.97 -19.48 3.30
CA THR A 338 -4.84 -18.54 4.42
C THR A 338 -4.48 -19.26 5.70
N ASP A 339 -3.65 -18.63 6.53
CA ASP A 339 -3.26 -19.15 7.85
C ASP A 339 -4.38 -18.96 8.88
N ILE A 340 -5.12 -17.86 8.75
CA ILE A 340 -6.25 -17.49 9.61
C ILE A 340 -7.46 -17.17 8.74
N LEU A 341 -8.63 -17.71 9.09
CA LEU A 341 -9.94 -17.26 8.60
C LEU A 341 -10.66 -16.46 9.69
N ILE A 342 -11.17 -15.28 9.35
CA ILE A 342 -12.05 -14.46 10.20
C ILE A 342 -13.42 -14.39 9.52
N ASP A 343 -14.43 -14.99 10.13
CA ASP A 343 -15.76 -15.20 9.53
C ASP A 343 -16.83 -15.24 10.63
N ASP A 344 -18.08 -14.98 10.29
CA ASP A 344 -19.23 -15.10 11.21
C ASP A 344 -20.09 -16.33 10.92
N TYR A 345 -20.03 -16.89 9.70
CA TYR A 345 -20.90 -17.98 9.27
C TYR A 345 -20.33 -19.35 9.64
N LEU A 346 -21.02 -20.06 10.53
CA LEU A 346 -20.59 -21.36 11.07
C LEU A 346 -20.28 -22.42 10.00
N GLY A 347 -20.92 -22.37 8.83
CA GLY A 347 -20.61 -23.27 7.71
C GLY A 347 -19.20 -23.07 7.17
N ASN A 348 -18.77 -21.81 6.99
CA ASN A 348 -17.41 -21.48 6.54
C ASN A 348 -16.38 -21.92 7.58
N ILE A 349 -16.67 -21.67 8.87
CA ILE A 349 -15.82 -22.08 10.01
C ILE A 349 -15.60 -23.59 10.01
N LYS A 350 -16.68 -24.36 9.86
CA LYS A 350 -16.67 -25.82 9.85
C LYS A 350 -15.86 -26.38 8.69
N ASP A 351 -16.11 -25.89 7.48
CA ASP A 351 -15.40 -26.34 6.28
C ASP A 351 -13.91 -26.02 6.39
N PHE A 352 -13.55 -24.81 6.86
CA PHE A 352 -12.16 -24.41 7.03
C PHE A 352 -11.41 -25.24 8.07
N LEU A 353 -12.00 -25.50 9.24
CA LEU A 353 -11.38 -26.30 10.30
C LEU A 353 -11.17 -27.77 9.91
N ARG A 354 -12.09 -28.32 9.09
CA ARG A 354 -12.03 -29.71 8.60
C ARG A 354 -11.03 -29.89 7.47
N GLU A 355 -10.97 -28.95 6.54
CA GLU A 355 -10.21 -29.09 5.30
C GLU A 355 -8.78 -28.53 5.40
N THR A 356 -8.48 -27.76 6.45
CA THR A 356 -7.17 -27.12 6.61
C THR A 356 -6.61 -27.35 8.02
N ASN A 357 -5.31 -27.05 8.20
CA ASN A 357 -4.66 -26.95 9.50
C ASN A 357 -4.61 -25.50 10.04
N GLY A 358 -5.30 -24.57 9.38
CA GLY A 358 -5.30 -23.16 9.77
C GLY A 358 -6.09 -22.91 11.05
N PHE A 359 -6.05 -21.65 11.47
CA PHE A 359 -6.78 -21.14 12.62
C PHE A 359 -8.01 -20.36 12.18
N VAL A 360 -9.02 -20.32 13.03
CA VAL A 360 -10.25 -19.57 12.77
C VAL A 360 -10.55 -18.63 13.92
N ILE A 361 -11.02 -17.43 13.59
CA ILE A 361 -11.57 -16.48 14.54
C ILE A 361 -13.04 -16.25 14.14
N LEU A 362 -13.97 -16.78 14.95
CA LEU A 362 -15.39 -16.56 14.79
C LEU A 362 -15.77 -15.19 15.39
N VAL A 363 -16.23 -14.28 14.55
CA VAL A 363 -16.84 -13.03 15.00
C VAL A 363 -18.25 -13.34 15.48
N GLU A 364 -18.54 -13.04 16.73
CA GLU A 364 -19.84 -13.36 17.30
C GLU A 364 -20.93 -12.50 16.68
N GLN A 365 -22.02 -13.16 16.28
CA GLN A 365 -23.23 -12.54 15.78
C GLN A 365 -24.45 -13.21 16.43
N PRO A 366 -25.63 -12.55 16.44
CA PRO A 366 -26.84 -13.15 17.01
C PRO A 366 -27.17 -14.52 16.40
N TRP A 367 -26.91 -14.70 15.10
CA TRP A 367 -27.22 -15.92 14.37
C TRP A 367 -26.26 -17.10 14.54
N ASN A 368 -25.13 -16.91 15.23
CA ASN A 368 -24.09 -17.94 15.30
C ASN A 368 -23.86 -18.50 16.72
N LYS A 369 -24.84 -18.39 17.63
CA LYS A 369 -24.69 -18.77 19.05
C LYS A 369 -24.78 -20.29 19.32
N LYS A 370 -25.34 -21.09 18.41
CA LYS A 370 -25.38 -22.57 18.51
C LYS A 370 -24.05 -23.17 18.06
N ARG A 371 -23.16 -23.56 18.99
CA ARG A 371 -21.73 -23.84 18.72
C ARG A 371 -21.19 -25.14 19.30
N GLU A 372 -22.06 -26.06 19.69
CA GLU A 372 -21.69 -27.29 20.41
C GLU A 372 -20.68 -28.14 19.63
N GLU A 373 -20.79 -28.18 18.30
CA GLU A 373 -19.88 -28.93 17.43
C GLU A 373 -18.45 -28.36 17.36
N PHE A 374 -18.23 -27.13 17.84
CA PHE A 374 -16.93 -26.46 17.76
C PHE A 374 -16.11 -26.52 19.06
N ILE A 375 -16.66 -27.11 20.13
CA ILE A 375 -16.02 -27.16 21.46
C ILE A 375 -14.63 -27.81 21.41
N SER A 376 -14.44 -28.87 20.60
CA SER A 376 -13.12 -29.51 20.45
C SER A 376 -12.08 -28.56 19.84
N TYR A 377 -12.44 -27.85 18.77
CA TYR A 377 -11.53 -26.90 18.12
C TYR A 377 -11.18 -25.69 19.00
N ILE A 378 -12.09 -25.27 19.88
CA ILE A 378 -11.80 -24.24 20.88
C ILE A 378 -10.78 -24.76 21.89
N LYS A 379 -10.96 -25.99 22.41
CA LYS A 379 -10.02 -26.62 23.35
C LYS A 379 -8.64 -26.86 22.75
N GLU A 380 -8.58 -27.22 21.47
CA GLU A 380 -7.33 -27.37 20.70
C GLU A 380 -6.64 -26.02 20.42
N GLY A 381 -7.33 -24.90 20.67
CA GLY A 381 -6.87 -23.56 20.31
C GLY A 381 -6.72 -23.40 18.80
N ARG A 382 -7.62 -23.99 18.02
CA ARG A 382 -7.77 -23.80 16.57
C ARG A 382 -8.92 -22.85 16.21
N LEU A 383 -9.89 -22.70 17.10
CA LEU A 383 -10.98 -21.73 16.98
C LEU A 383 -10.96 -20.74 18.14
N TYR A 384 -11.00 -19.45 17.82
CA TYR A 384 -11.10 -18.34 18.76
C TYR A 384 -12.43 -17.62 18.56
N LEU A 385 -12.98 -17.07 19.64
CA LEU A 385 -14.24 -16.33 19.61
C LEU A 385 -13.97 -14.86 19.93
N VAL A 386 -14.54 -13.94 19.16
CA VAL A 386 -14.47 -12.50 19.44
C VAL A 386 -15.85 -11.87 19.36
N ASP A 387 -16.27 -11.23 20.44
CA ASP A 387 -17.52 -10.45 20.51
C ASP A 387 -17.40 -9.06 19.86
N SER A 388 -16.18 -8.67 19.48
CA SER A 388 -15.91 -7.37 18.88
C SER A 388 -14.58 -7.35 18.14
N LEU A 389 -14.54 -6.60 17.04
CA LEU A 389 -13.37 -6.49 16.17
C LEU A 389 -12.13 -5.95 16.88
N HIS A 390 -12.29 -5.14 17.94
CA HIS A 390 -11.15 -4.57 18.67
C HIS A 390 -10.23 -5.62 19.31
N LYS A 391 -10.74 -6.84 19.54
CA LYS A 391 -9.96 -7.98 20.09
C LYS A 391 -9.15 -8.70 19.01
N LEU A 392 -9.44 -8.50 17.73
CA LEU A 392 -8.75 -9.21 16.64
C LEU A 392 -7.23 -9.06 16.66
N PRO A 393 -6.63 -7.87 16.86
CA PRO A 393 -5.16 -7.74 16.88
C PRO A 393 -4.50 -8.58 17.98
N GLU A 394 -5.13 -8.66 19.14
CA GLU A 394 -4.63 -9.45 20.27
C GLU A 394 -4.71 -10.96 19.97
N VAL A 395 -5.87 -11.41 19.47
CA VAL A 395 -6.08 -12.82 19.11
C VAL A 395 -5.14 -13.24 17.98
N VAL A 396 -5.02 -12.45 16.92
CA VAL A 396 -4.09 -12.72 15.82
C VAL A 396 -2.65 -12.80 16.31
N LYS A 397 -2.24 -11.93 17.24
CA LYS A 397 -0.91 -12.01 17.86
C LYS A 397 -0.73 -13.30 18.66
N SER A 398 -1.74 -13.73 19.42
CA SER A 398 -1.66 -15.00 20.16
C SER A 398 -1.50 -16.22 19.24
N ILE A 399 -2.15 -16.20 18.08
CA ILE A 399 -2.00 -17.23 17.04
C ILE A 399 -0.61 -17.17 16.41
N GLU A 400 -0.11 -15.97 16.08
CA GLU A 400 1.26 -15.77 15.57
C GLU A 400 2.30 -16.34 16.54
N ASP A 401 2.18 -16.04 17.84
CA ASP A 401 3.07 -16.54 18.89
C ASP A 401 3.02 -18.08 18.99
N LYS A 402 1.83 -18.68 18.92
CA LYS A 402 1.65 -20.15 18.92
C LYS A 402 2.33 -20.81 17.73
N ILE A 403 2.12 -20.30 16.51
CA ILE A 403 2.75 -20.80 15.28
C ILE A 403 4.28 -20.75 15.40
N ASN A 404 4.82 -19.64 15.92
CA ASN A 404 6.26 -19.47 16.08
C ASN A 404 6.86 -20.46 17.09
N ILE A 405 6.16 -20.76 18.19
CA ILE A 405 6.59 -21.75 19.19
C ILE A 405 6.61 -23.15 18.56
N GLU A 406 5.55 -23.54 17.86
CA GLU A 406 5.45 -24.85 17.21
C GLU A 406 6.53 -25.05 16.13
N ALA A 407 6.87 -24.00 15.38
CA ALA A 407 7.93 -24.03 14.38
C ALA A 407 9.33 -24.22 15.02
N ASN A 408 9.59 -23.58 16.16
CA ASN A 408 10.86 -23.70 16.89
C ASN A 408 11.03 -25.09 17.54
N HIS A 409 9.95 -25.72 18.01
CA HIS A 409 10.05 -27.08 18.54
C HIS A 409 10.37 -28.11 17.45
N LYS A 410 9.80 -27.95 16.25
CA LYS A 410 10.06 -28.86 15.10
C LYS A 410 11.45 -28.71 14.48
N SER A 411 12.16 -27.60 14.72
CA SER A 411 13.52 -27.41 14.19
C SER A 411 14.61 -27.93 15.13
N ILE A 412 14.24 -28.25 16.38
CA ILE A 412 15.13 -28.79 17.42
C ILE A 412 15.00 -30.32 17.55
N SER A 413 13.84 -30.88 17.15
CA SER A 413 13.60 -32.32 16.99
C SER A 413 14.09 -32.84 15.65
#